data_AF-A0A351J2Q3-F1
#
_entry.id   AF-A0A351J2Q3-F1
#
_cell.length_a   1.000
_cell.length_b   1.000
_cell.length_c   1.000
_cell.angle_alpha   90.00
_cell.angle_beta   90.00
_cell.angle_gamma   90.00
#
_symmetry.space_group_name_H-M   'P 1'
#
loop_
_entity.id
_entity.type
_entity.pdbx_description
1 polymer ?
#
loop_
_entity_poly.entity_id
_entity_poly.type
_entity_poly.pdbx_seq_one_letter_code
_entity_poly.pdbx_strand_id
1 'polypeptide(L)' 'MNRQYQIFLGCDKAFSDAPVVLFGAPFDGTASFRPGARFGPMAIR' A
#
# COMPACT_ATOMS: atom_id res chain seq x y z
N MET A 1 4.09 19.58 -2.65
CA MET A 1 4.29 18.14 -2.39
C MET A 1 2.91 17.53 -2.21
N ASN A 2 2.52 16.56 -3.05
CA ASN A 2 1.17 16.00 -3.03
C ASN A 2 0.93 15.19 -1.76
N ARG A 3 -0.13 15.52 -1.01
CA ARG A 3 -0.56 14.71 0.14
C ARG A 3 -1.15 13.40 -0.38
N GLN A 4 -0.72 12.26 0.16
CA GLN A 4 -1.27 10.96 -0.21
C GLN A 4 -2.66 10.82 0.43
N TYR A 5 -3.72 10.76 -0.39
CA TYR A 5 -5.11 10.66 0.09
C TYR A 5 -5.55 9.22 0.41
N GLN A 6 -4.78 8.22 -0.02
CA GLN A 6 -5.01 6.80 0.24
C GLN A 6 -4.04 6.34 1.33
N ILE A 7 -4.47 6.45 2.59
CA ILE A 7 -3.66 6.17 3.78
C ILE A 7 -4.34 5.11 4.64
N PHE A 8 -3.57 4.15 5.15
CA PHE A 8 -4.06 3.14 6.07
C PHE A 8 -4.02 3.69 7.50
N LEU A 9 -5.14 3.63 8.23
CA LEU A 9 -5.21 3.97 9.67
C LEU A 9 -4.49 5.27 10.09
N GLY A 10 -4.55 6.33 9.26
CA GLY A 10 -3.93 7.61 9.60
C GLY A 10 -2.40 7.64 9.47
N CYS A 11 -1.78 6.70 8.75
CA CYS A 11 -0.36 6.76 8.37
C CYS A 11 -0.11 7.89 7.34
N ASP A 12 -0.17 9.14 7.78
CA ASP A 12 -0.12 10.33 6.93
C ASP A 12 1.14 11.21 7.10
N LYS A 13 2.06 10.77 7.98
CA LYS A 13 3.35 11.45 8.19
C LYS A 13 4.21 11.42 6.93
N ALA A 14 5.01 12.47 6.76
CA ALA A 14 6.04 12.50 5.74
C ALA A 14 7.07 11.39 5.96
N PHE A 15 7.69 10.91 4.88
CA PHE A 15 8.62 9.79 4.92
C PHE A 15 9.81 10.01 5.86
N SER A 16 10.32 11.24 5.95
CA SER A 16 11.44 11.60 6.86
C SER A 16 11.08 11.53 8.34
N ASP A 17 9.80 11.70 8.67
CA ASP A 17 9.33 11.86 10.05
C ASP A 17 8.61 10.59 10.55
N ALA A 18 8.45 9.61 9.67
CA ALA A 18 7.75 8.37 9.95
C ALA A 18 8.69 7.38 10.64
N PRO A 19 8.40 6.94 11.88
CA PRO A 19 9.20 5.91 12.56
C PRO A 19 9.08 4.54 11.89
N VAL A 20 7.97 4.31 11.17
CA VAL A 20 7.66 3.11 10.40
C VAL A 20 6.97 3.54 9.12
N VAL A 21 7.35 2.93 8.00
CA VAL A 21 6.74 3.19 6.69
C VAL A 21 5.98 1.94 6.23
N LEU A 22 4.70 2.12 5.90
CA LEU A 22 3.87 1.10 5.29
C LEU A 22 3.75 1.38 3.79
N PHE A 23 4.14 0.41 2.96
CA PHE A 23 3.93 0.46 1.52
C PHE A 23 3.18 -0.79 1.07
N GLY A 24 2.37 -0.66 0.03
CA GLY A 24 1.74 -1.81 -0.61
C GLY A 24 2.53 -2.25 -1.83
N ALA A 25 2.65 -3.56 -2.03
CA ALA A 25 3.24 -4.16 -3.23
C ALA A 25 2.12 -4.81 -4.07
N PRO A 26 1.44 -4.05 -4.96
CA PRO A 26 0.33 -4.56 -5.77
C PRO A 26 0.85 -5.45 -6.91
N PHE A 27 1.34 -6.64 -6.56
CA PHE A 27 1.92 -7.58 -7.51
C PHE A 27 1.44 -9.01 -7.23
N ASP A 28 1.09 -9.71 -8.30
CA ASP A 28 0.74 -11.14 -8.27
C ASP A 28 1.19 -11.85 -9.56
N GLY A 29 2.22 -11.32 -10.25
CA GLY A 29 2.64 -11.82 -11.56
C GLY A 29 3.19 -13.25 -11.55
N THR A 30 3.48 -13.81 -10.38
CA THR A 30 3.89 -15.22 -10.21
C THR A 30 2.72 -16.16 -9.91
N ALA A 31 1.50 -15.65 -9.72
CA ALA A 31 0.33 -16.46 -9.41
C ALA A 31 -0.28 -17.06 -10.70
N SER A 32 -0.17 -18.39 -10.85
CA SER A 32 -0.64 -19.09 -12.06
C SER A 32 -2.05 -19.70 -11.97
N PHE A 33 -2.61 -19.83 -10.76
CA PHE A 33 -3.91 -20.48 -10.55
C PHE A 33 -5.04 -19.50 -10.24
N ARG A 34 -4.82 -18.55 -9.31
CA ARG A 34 -5.81 -17.56 -8.88
C ARG A 34 -5.17 -16.18 -8.73
N PRO A 35 -5.18 -15.34 -9.78
CA PRO A 35 -4.70 -13.96 -9.68
C PRO A 35 -5.68 -13.09 -8.89
N GLY A 36 -5.19 -11.96 -8.37
CA GLY A 36 -5.99 -10.98 -7.63
C GLY A 36 -5.30 -10.36 -6.43
N ALA A 37 -4.19 -10.95 -5.95
CA ALA A 37 -3.47 -10.41 -4.78
C ALA A 37 -2.92 -8.99 -5.02
N ARG A 38 -2.71 -8.60 -6.29
CA ARG A 38 -2.32 -7.22 -6.65
C ARG A 38 -3.33 -6.15 -6.18
N PHE A 39 -4.59 -6.53 -5.98
CA PHE A 39 -5.65 -5.62 -5.51
C PHE A 39 -5.70 -5.50 -3.98
N GLY A 40 -5.05 -6.43 -3.25
CA GLY A 40 -5.06 -6.49 -1.79
C GLY A 40 -4.67 -5.19 -1.11
N PRO A 41 -3.55 -4.53 -1.47
CA PRO A 41 -3.16 -3.29 -0.83
C PRO A 41 -4.21 -2.18 -0.90
N MET A 42 -4.99 -2.10 -1.98
CA MET A 42 -6.08 -1.12 -2.09
C MET A 42 -7.28 -1.51 -1.24
N ALA A 43 -7.61 -2.80 -1.17
CA ALA A 43 -8.73 -3.30 -0.36
C ALA A 43 -8.49 -3.24 1.16
N ILE A 44 -7.22 -3.19 1.59
CA ILE A 44 -6.82 -3.08 3.01
C ILE A 44 -6.88 -1.63 3.51
N ARG A 45 -6.71 -0.65 2.61
CA ARG A 45 -6.57 0.77 2.97
C ARG A 45 -7.89 1.42 3.36
#